data_AF-A0ABD1BBL0-F1
#
_entry.id   AF-A0ABD1BBL0-F1
#
_cell.length_a   1.000
_cell.length_b   1.000
_cell.length_c   1.000
_cell.angle_alpha   90.00
_cell.angle_beta   90.00
_cell.angle_gamma   90.00
#
_symmetry.space_group_name_H-M   'P 1'
#
loop_
_entity.id
_entity.type
_entity.pdbx_description
1 polymer ?
#
loop_
_entity_poly.entity_id
_entity_poly.type
_entity_poly.pdbx_seq_one_letter_code
_entity_poly.pdbx_strand_id
1 'polypeptide(L)'
;MASSTPKNDPFLFPKTKSSFLPDPSRFFSKDLLSNPLPTKYFFQNFTPKNGDQAEYFHPYLIKSSASSLSISYPSLFNNSVFFYEVFEANVIISGSNRSDSHTRKSHLISSFSDLGVTLDFPSSNLRFFLVRGNPFITCSVSGNSITISTNLAVRSFSGNSLTTKYTAKLTNNQTWLI
;
A
#
# COMPACT_ATOMS: atom_id res chain seq x y z
N MET A 1 -35.13 39.21 24.40
CA MET A 1 -34.44 38.03 23.84
C MET A 1 -33.01 38.05 24.31
N ALA A 2 -32.63 37.19 25.25
CA ALA A 2 -31.26 37.12 25.75
C ALA A 2 -30.42 36.26 24.80
N SER A 3 -29.44 36.88 24.15
CA SER A 3 -28.42 36.21 23.36
C SER A 3 -27.46 35.49 24.31
N SER A 4 -27.60 34.18 24.47
CA SER A 4 -26.62 33.34 25.16
C SER A 4 -25.39 33.17 24.27
N THR A 5 -24.32 33.91 24.56
CA THR A 5 -22.99 33.62 24.03
C THR A 5 -22.53 32.26 24.58
N PRO A 6 -22.03 31.33 23.73
CA PRO A 6 -21.51 30.06 24.21
C PRO A 6 -20.29 30.32 25.11
N LYS A 7 -20.33 29.80 26.35
CA LYS A 7 -19.18 29.78 27.25
C LYS A 7 -18.08 28.95 26.59
N ASN A 8 -16.97 29.60 26.30
CA ASN A 8 -15.74 28.95 25.85
C ASN A 8 -15.07 28.33 27.08
N ASP A 9 -15.49 27.12 27.47
CA ASP A 9 -14.79 26.36 28.49
C ASP A 9 -13.37 26.03 27.99
N PRO A 10 -12.32 26.30 28.78
CA PRO A 10 -10.95 26.07 28.35
C PRO A 10 -10.72 24.57 28.15
N PHE A 11 -10.04 24.21 27.06
CA PHE A 11 -9.66 22.83 26.77
C PHE A 11 -8.83 22.26 27.94
N LEU A 12 -9.27 21.11 28.47
CA LEU A 12 -8.74 20.52 29.72
C LEU A 12 -7.27 20.10 29.65
N PHE A 13 -6.74 19.91 28.45
CA PHE A 13 -5.36 19.50 28.24
C PHE A 13 -4.54 20.67 27.70
N PRO A 14 -3.34 20.94 28.25
CA PRO A 14 -2.51 22.01 27.74
C PRO A 14 -2.09 21.70 26.30
N LYS A 15 -2.17 22.71 25.43
CA LYS A 15 -1.55 22.62 24.11
C LYS A 15 -0.05 22.43 24.29
N THR A 16 0.48 21.31 23.80
CA THR A 16 1.90 21.00 23.88
C THR A 16 2.48 20.82 22.48
N LYS A 17 3.74 21.21 22.30
CA LYS A 17 4.55 20.78 21.15
C LYS A 17 5.37 19.60 21.63
N SER A 18 4.99 18.40 21.21
CA SER A 18 5.78 17.22 21.55
C SER A 18 7.10 17.26 20.79
N SER A 19 8.22 17.23 21.51
CA SER A 19 9.54 17.00 20.93
C SER A 19 9.74 15.55 20.48
N PHE A 20 8.82 14.65 20.87
CA PHE A 20 8.88 13.21 20.57
C PHE A 20 7.99 12.79 19.42
N LEU A 21 6.95 13.57 19.09
CA LEU A 21 6.09 13.26 17.95
C LEU A 21 6.77 13.78 16.68
N PRO A 22 7.14 12.90 15.74
CA PRO A 22 7.73 13.34 14.50
C PRO A 22 6.70 14.12 13.67
N ASP A 23 7.19 14.93 12.74
CA ASP A 23 6.34 15.54 11.73
C ASP A 23 5.55 14.46 10.97
N PRO A 24 4.35 14.79 10.46
CA PRO A 24 3.57 13.91 9.62
C PRO A 24 4.42 13.25 8.55
N SER A 25 4.24 11.94 8.41
CA SER A 25 5.03 11.20 7.44
C SER A 25 4.87 11.79 6.04
N ARG A 26 6.00 11.92 5.33
CA ARG A 26 6.02 12.39 3.94
C ARG A 26 5.17 11.55 2.99
N PHE A 27 4.71 10.37 3.40
CA PHE A 27 3.90 9.45 2.61
C PHE A 27 2.42 9.83 2.55
N PHE A 28 1.91 10.74 3.38
CA PHE A 28 0.53 11.22 3.24
C PHE A 28 0.41 12.32 2.18
N SER A 29 -0.66 12.28 1.38
CA SER A 29 -0.98 13.38 0.46
C SER A 29 -1.30 14.66 1.23
N LYS A 30 -1.11 15.83 0.59
CA LYS A 30 -1.37 17.14 1.21
C LYS A 30 -2.81 17.28 1.70
N ASP A 31 -3.75 16.70 0.98
CA ASP A 31 -5.18 16.78 1.30
C ASP A 31 -5.50 16.11 2.65
N LEU A 32 -4.77 15.03 2.99
CA LEU A 32 -4.93 14.33 4.27
C LEU A 32 -4.32 15.09 5.46
N LEU A 33 -3.37 16.00 5.24
CA LEU A 33 -2.69 16.73 6.32
C LEU A 33 -3.59 17.77 7.01
N SER A 34 -4.75 18.08 6.41
CA SER A 34 -5.75 18.98 6.99
C SER A 34 -6.57 18.32 8.11
N ASN A 35 -6.48 16.99 8.26
CA ASN A 35 -7.23 16.20 9.24
C ASN A 35 -6.28 15.38 10.14
N PRO A 36 -6.73 14.92 11.31
CA PRO A 36 -5.95 14.01 12.14
C PRO A 36 -5.56 12.74 11.37
N LEU A 37 -4.27 12.41 11.38
CA LEU A 37 -3.75 11.21 10.73
C LEU A 37 -3.86 9.98 11.63
N PRO A 38 -4.06 8.78 11.06
CA PRO A 38 -4.12 7.55 11.83
C PRO A 38 -2.73 7.20 12.39
N THR A 39 -2.69 6.77 13.67
CA THR A 39 -1.43 6.47 14.39
C THR A 39 -1.24 5.00 14.74
N LYS A 40 -2.29 4.16 14.60
CA LYS A 40 -2.29 2.72 14.87
C LYS A 40 -3.17 1.97 13.87
N TYR A 41 -2.95 2.22 12.59
CA TYR A 41 -3.72 1.57 11.53
C TYR A 41 -3.03 0.33 10.97
N PHE A 42 -3.82 -0.54 10.35
CA PHE A 42 -3.33 -1.78 9.75
C PHE A 42 -2.45 -1.55 8.52
N PHE A 43 -2.36 -0.34 7.98
CA PHE A 43 -1.48 0.01 6.85
C PHE A 43 -0.27 0.85 7.26
N GLN A 44 -0.02 0.95 8.57
CA GLN A 44 0.98 1.87 9.11
C GLN A 44 2.36 1.63 8.49
N ASN A 45 2.74 0.40 8.10
CA ASN A 45 4.07 0.11 7.56
C ASN A 45 4.42 0.86 6.27
N PHE A 46 3.44 1.48 5.61
CA PHE A 46 3.66 2.37 4.47
C PHE A 46 4.17 3.77 4.86
N THR A 47 4.34 4.10 6.14
CA THR A 47 4.73 5.45 6.59
C THR A 47 6.10 5.57 7.28
N PRO A 48 6.58 4.61 8.09
CA PRO A 48 7.88 4.71 8.75
C PRO A 48 9.04 4.56 7.78
N LYS A 49 10.15 5.25 8.05
CA LYS A 49 11.40 5.15 7.28
C LYS A 49 11.18 5.37 5.77
N ASN A 50 11.29 4.31 4.96
CA ASN A 50 11.11 4.34 3.52
C ASN A 50 9.71 3.90 3.07
N GLY A 51 8.84 3.54 4.03
CA GLY A 51 7.48 3.06 3.77
C GLY A 51 7.45 1.73 3.00
N ASP A 52 8.56 1.01 2.97
CA ASP A 52 8.81 -0.20 2.20
C ASP A 52 8.75 -1.47 3.07
N GLN A 53 8.17 -1.38 4.26
CA GLN A 53 7.93 -2.56 5.09
C GLN A 53 6.71 -3.32 4.56
N ALA A 54 6.76 -4.65 4.60
CA ALA A 54 5.64 -5.47 4.20
C ALA A 54 4.48 -5.30 5.19
N GLU A 55 3.27 -5.26 4.67
CA GLU A 55 2.05 -5.06 5.44
C GLU A 55 1.02 -6.12 5.08
N TYR A 56 0.32 -6.64 6.09
CA TYR A 56 -0.55 -7.79 5.90
C TYR A 56 -2.01 -7.41 5.67
N PHE A 57 -2.44 -7.52 4.41
CA PHE A 57 -3.79 -7.18 3.99
C PHE A 57 -4.75 -8.38 4.05
N HIS A 58 -4.27 -9.60 4.26
CA HIS A 58 -5.07 -10.85 4.18
C HIS A 58 -5.81 -11.01 2.82
N PRO A 59 -5.52 -12.06 2.04
CA PRO A 59 -4.53 -13.11 2.32
C PRO A 59 -3.10 -12.72 1.90
N TYR A 60 -2.87 -11.46 1.51
CA TYR A 60 -1.60 -11.03 0.92
C TYR A 60 -0.75 -10.18 1.84
N LEU A 61 0.57 -10.40 1.81
CA LEU A 61 1.54 -9.39 2.24
C LEU A 61 1.85 -8.46 1.07
N ILE A 62 1.80 -7.16 1.33
CA ILE A 62 2.01 -6.11 0.34
C ILE A 62 3.22 -5.29 0.73
N LYS A 63 4.13 -5.07 -0.21
CA LYS A 63 5.34 -4.26 0.00
C LYS A 63 5.49 -3.27 -1.14
N SER A 64 5.56 -1.98 -0.82
CA SER A 64 5.85 -0.96 -1.82
C SER A 64 7.36 -0.86 -2.08
N SER A 65 7.71 -0.40 -3.27
CA SER A 65 9.08 -0.10 -3.69
C SER A 65 9.06 1.13 -4.59
N ALA A 66 10.22 1.52 -5.12
CA ALA A 66 10.29 2.60 -6.09
C ALA A 66 9.47 2.23 -7.35
N SER A 67 8.45 3.02 -7.68
CA SER A 67 7.60 2.85 -8.87
C SER A 67 6.86 1.50 -9.00
N SER A 68 6.82 0.65 -7.97
CA SER A 68 6.24 -0.69 -8.03
C SER A 68 5.64 -1.17 -6.70
N LEU A 69 4.75 -2.15 -6.79
CA LEU A 69 4.15 -2.86 -5.66
C LEU A 69 4.41 -4.35 -5.79
N SER A 70 4.94 -4.97 -4.73
CA SER A 70 5.16 -6.41 -4.63
C SER A 70 4.07 -7.04 -3.78
N ILE A 71 3.55 -8.17 -4.26
CA ILE A 71 2.45 -8.93 -3.67
C ILE A 71 2.99 -10.33 -3.37
N SER A 72 2.73 -10.79 -2.15
CA SER A 72 3.06 -12.13 -1.70
C SER A 72 1.81 -12.83 -1.19
N TYR A 73 1.59 -14.07 -1.60
CA TYR A 73 0.72 -15.00 -0.88
C TYR A 73 1.64 -15.81 0.03
N PRO A 74 1.75 -15.44 1.32
CA PRO A 74 2.84 -15.91 2.17
C PRO A 74 2.66 -17.37 2.56
N SER A 75 3.79 -18.06 2.72
CA SER A 75 3.82 -19.30 3.49
C SER A 75 3.89 -18.99 4.98
N LEU A 76 3.28 -19.85 5.79
CA LEU A 76 3.38 -19.78 7.24
C LEU A 76 4.65 -20.52 7.68
N PHE A 77 5.60 -19.79 8.25
CA PHE A 77 6.69 -20.39 9.01
C PHE A 77 6.25 -20.51 10.47
N ASN A 78 6.46 -21.67 11.09
CA ASN A 78 6.19 -21.86 12.51
C ASN A 78 7.25 -22.74 13.18
N ASN A 79 7.36 -22.57 14.49
CA ASN A 79 8.04 -23.47 15.41
C ASN A 79 7.29 -23.45 16.75
N SER A 80 7.89 -24.04 17.80
CA SER A 80 7.25 -24.12 19.12
C SER A 80 7.12 -22.78 19.86
N VAL A 81 7.84 -21.74 19.45
CA VAL A 81 7.91 -20.44 20.16
C VAL A 81 7.15 -19.34 19.41
N PHE A 82 7.12 -19.40 18.08
CA PHE A 82 6.48 -18.37 17.26
C PHE A 82 6.09 -18.90 15.88
N PHE A 83 5.25 -18.12 15.21
CA PHE A 83 4.97 -18.25 13.79
C PHE A 83 4.97 -16.87 13.14
N TYR A 84 5.29 -16.83 11.85
CA TYR A 84 5.21 -15.60 11.05
C TYR A 84 4.99 -15.95 9.58
N GLU A 85 4.51 -14.95 8.84
CA GLU A 85 4.29 -15.05 7.40
C GLU A 85 5.55 -14.63 6.64
N VAL A 86 6.05 -15.51 5.78
CA VAL A 86 7.25 -15.26 5.00
C VAL A 86 6.89 -14.45 3.76
N PHE A 87 7.48 -13.25 3.64
CA PHE A 87 7.33 -12.44 2.43
C PHE A 87 8.22 -12.97 1.29
N GLU A 88 7.59 -13.31 0.17
CA GLU A 88 8.25 -13.59 -1.11
C GLU A 88 7.52 -12.84 -2.23
N ALA A 89 8.23 -12.08 -3.05
CA ALA A 89 7.61 -11.28 -4.12
C ALA A 89 7.12 -12.17 -5.28
N ASN A 90 5.94 -12.78 -5.09
CA ASN A 90 5.32 -13.69 -6.05
C ASN A 90 4.83 -12.95 -7.30
N VAL A 91 4.28 -11.76 -7.12
CA VAL A 91 3.87 -10.87 -8.22
C VAL A 91 4.35 -9.46 -7.93
N ILE A 92 4.99 -8.83 -8.91
CA ILE A 92 5.48 -7.46 -8.83
C ILE A 92 4.82 -6.68 -9.96
N ILE A 93 4.07 -5.63 -9.61
CA ILE A 93 3.43 -4.74 -10.58
C ILE A 93 4.21 -3.43 -10.59
N SER A 94 4.73 -3.09 -11.76
CA SER A 94 5.54 -1.90 -11.99
C SER A 94 5.00 -1.12 -13.18
N GLY A 95 5.08 0.20 -13.12
CA GLY A 95 4.68 1.08 -14.23
C GLY A 95 5.91 1.63 -14.95
N SER A 96 5.67 2.32 -16.06
CA SER A 96 6.73 3.02 -16.78
C SER A 96 7.40 4.06 -15.87
N ASN A 97 8.70 3.89 -15.59
CA ASN A 97 9.42 4.82 -14.74
C ASN A 97 9.59 6.17 -15.46
N ARG A 98 8.90 7.21 -15.02
CA ARG A 98 9.14 8.56 -15.52
C ARG A 98 10.49 9.02 -14.96
N SER A 99 11.45 9.27 -15.84
CA SER A 99 12.82 9.67 -15.51
C SER A 99 12.96 11.12 -15.05
N ASP A 100 11.87 11.76 -14.61
CA ASP A 100 11.94 13.14 -14.13
C ASP A 100 12.50 13.12 -12.70
N SER A 101 13.67 13.76 -12.53
CA SER A 101 14.37 13.90 -11.25
C SER A 101 13.52 14.59 -10.18
N HIS A 102 12.48 15.34 -10.57
CA HIS A 102 11.56 16.01 -9.65
C HIS A 102 10.42 15.12 -9.16
N THR A 103 10.17 13.96 -9.81
CA THR A 103 9.06 13.09 -9.43
C THR A 103 9.41 12.23 -8.23
N ARG A 104 8.51 12.20 -7.24
CA ARG A 104 8.64 11.34 -6.07
C ARG A 104 8.59 9.87 -6.53
N LYS A 105 9.69 9.15 -6.28
CA LYS A 105 9.85 7.75 -6.71
C LYS A 105 9.11 6.72 -5.86
N SER A 106 8.59 7.13 -4.71
CA SER A 106 7.92 6.24 -3.75
C SER A 106 6.45 6.62 -3.61
N HIS A 107 5.66 5.75 -3.00
CA HIS A 107 4.21 5.89 -2.92
C HIS A 107 3.76 7.12 -2.10
N LEU A 108 2.48 7.43 -2.25
CA LEU A 108 1.70 8.33 -1.42
C LEU A 108 0.40 7.63 -1.01
N ILE A 109 0.01 7.76 0.24
CA ILE A 109 -1.33 7.44 0.74
C ILE A 109 -2.21 8.63 0.38
N SER A 110 -3.14 8.45 -0.55
CA SER A 110 -4.04 9.51 -1.01
C SER A 110 -5.42 9.46 -0.37
N SER A 111 -5.84 8.27 0.07
CA SER A 111 -7.05 8.09 0.86
C SER A 111 -6.95 6.82 1.71
N PHE A 112 -7.76 6.77 2.76
CA PHE A 112 -7.92 5.60 3.61
C PHE A 112 -9.33 5.52 4.17
N SER A 113 -9.72 4.32 4.60
CA SER A 113 -10.95 4.01 5.34
C SER A 113 -10.64 2.93 6.37
N ASP A 114 -11.65 2.50 7.12
CA ASP A 114 -11.53 1.48 8.18
C ASP A 114 -10.80 0.20 7.73
N LEU A 115 -10.97 -0.20 6.46
CA LEU A 115 -10.41 -1.42 5.90
C LEU A 115 -9.60 -1.19 4.63
N GLY A 116 -9.51 0.04 4.14
CA GLY A 116 -8.93 0.34 2.83
C GLY A 116 -7.85 1.41 2.87
N VAL A 117 -6.89 1.32 1.95
CA VAL A 117 -5.92 2.39 1.67
C VAL A 117 -5.65 2.48 0.18
N THR A 118 -5.56 3.71 -0.32
CA THR A 118 -5.17 3.98 -1.71
C THR A 118 -3.72 4.42 -1.74
N LEU A 119 -2.90 3.68 -2.50
CA LEU A 119 -1.49 4.01 -2.74
C LEU A 119 -1.31 4.54 -4.16
N ASP A 120 -0.87 5.78 -4.27
CA ASP A 120 -0.49 6.44 -5.52
C ASP A 120 1.01 6.38 -5.72
N PHE A 121 1.45 6.06 -6.93
CA PHE A 121 2.85 6.07 -7.36
C PHE A 121 3.06 7.14 -8.43
N PRO A 122 3.39 8.39 -8.04
CA PRO A 122 3.44 9.52 -8.97
C PRO A 122 4.46 9.34 -10.10
N SER A 123 5.56 8.62 -9.84
CA SER A 123 6.61 8.35 -10.83
C SER A 123 6.23 7.31 -11.89
N SER A 124 5.21 6.49 -11.65
CA SER A 124 4.84 5.38 -12.53
C SER A 124 3.36 5.33 -12.91
N ASN A 125 2.58 6.35 -12.53
CA ASN A 125 1.15 6.47 -12.82
C ASN A 125 0.32 5.24 -12.40
N LEU A 126 0.79 4.52 -11.37
CA LEU A 126 0.06 3.41 -10.77
C LEU A 126 -0.71 3.91 -9.56
N ARG A 127 -1.95 3.43 -9.43
CA ARG A 127 -2.77 3.60 -8.23
C ARG A 127 -3.25 2.23 -7.79
N PHE A 128 -3.04 1.88 -6.53
CA PHE A 128 -3.52 0.62 -5.95
C PHE A 128 -4.61 0.89 -4.93
N PHE A 129 -5.67 0.10 -5.00
CA PHE A 129 -6.77 0.11 -4.05
C PHE A 129 -6.66 -1.15 -3.21
N LEU A 130 -6.09 -1.01 -2.02
CA LEU A 130 -5.83 -2.14 -1.14
C LEU A 130 -6.92 -2.19 -0.07
N VAL A 131 -7.61 -3.33 0.02
CA VAL A 131 -8.67 -3.55 1.00
C VAL A 131 -8.36 -4.82 1.78
N ARG A 132 -8.38 -4.72 3.10
CA ARG A 132 -8.08 -5.85 3.97
C ARG A 132 -9.14 -6.95 3.80
N GLY A 133 -8.71 -8.19 3.64
CA GLY A 133 -9.58 -9.36 3.42
C GLY A 133 -10.06 -9.52 1.98
N ASN A 134 -9.64 -8.66 1.04
CA ASN A 134 -10.03 -8.78 -0.36
C ASN A 134 -9.16 -9.82 -1.08
N PRO A 135 -9.74 -10.84 -1.73
CA PRO A 135 -8.99 -11.83 -2.51
C PRO A 135 -8.45 -11.28 -3.85
N PHE A 136 -8.71 -10.02 -4.18
CA PHE A 136 -8.21 -9.35 -5.37
C PHE A 136 -7.37 -8.13 -5.01
N ILE A 137 -6.31 -7.89 -5.79
CA ILE A 137 -5.57 -6.63 -5.79
C ILE A 137 -6.00 -5.83 -7.01
N THR A 138 -6.57 -4.65 -6.79
CA THR A 138 -7.01 -3.77 -7.86
C THR A 138 -6.00 -2.65 -8.07
N CYS A 139 -5.61 -2.43 -9.32
CA CYS A 139 -4.80 -1.28 -9.71
C CYS A 139 -5.41 -0.54 -10.89
N SER A 140 -5.21 0.78 -10.91
CA SER A 140 -5.52 1.66 -12.02
C SER A 140 -4.21 2.18 -12.60
N VAL A 141 -4.18 2.31 -13.92
CA VAL A 141 -3.00 2.71 -14.69
C VAL A 141 -3.35 3.91 -15.54
N SER A 142 -2.67 5.03 -15.32
CA SER A 142 -2.81 6.23 -16.14
C SER A 142 -1.62 6.33 -17.12
N GLY A 143 -1.54 5.40 -18.07
CA GLY A 143 -0.42 5.28 -19.02
C GLY A 143 -0.56 4.05 -19.92
N ASN A 144 0.39 3.86 -20.84
CA ASN A 144 0.22 2.88 -21.93
C ASN A 144 0.73 1.47 -21.61
N SER A 145 1.55 1.28 -20.56
CA SER A 145 2.05 -0.05 -20.23
C SER A 145 2.35 -0.22 -18.73
N ILE A 146 2.11 -1.44 -18.28
CA ILE A 146 2.57 -1.97 -17.00
C ILE A 146 3.45 -3.18 -17.26
N THR A 147 4.34 -3.45 -16.33
CA THR A 147 5.13 -4.67 -16.28
C THR A 147 4.71 -5.45 -15.05
N ILE A 148 4.24 -6.68 -15.27
CA ILE A 148 3.97 -7.66 -14.23
C ILE A 148 5.11 -8.67 -14.27
N SER A 149 5.87 -8.78 -13.20
CA SER A 149 7.01 -9.69 -13.08
C SER A 149 6.94 -10.51 -11.79
N THR A 150 7.89 -11.42 -11.61
CA THR A 150 7.99 -12.29 -10.43
C THR A 150 9.46 -12.61 -10.15
N ASN A 151 9.80 -12.84 -8.88
CA ASN A 151 11.13 -13.36 -8.52
C ASN A 151 11.22 -14.89 -8.64
N LEU A 152 10.08 -15.55 -8.90
CA LEU A 152 10.00 -16.99 -9.10
C LEU A 152 10.06 -17.35 -10.58
N ALA A 153 10.43 -18.60 -10.88
CA ALA A 153 10.32 -19.07 -12.25
C ALA A 153 8.85 -19.33 -12.64
N VAL A 154 8.50 -18.95 -13.86
CA VAL A 154 7.16 -19.17 -14.43
C VAL A 154 7.13 -20.54 -15.10
N ARG A 155 6.31 -21.46 -14.58
CA ARG A 155 6.12 -22.81 -15.15
C ARG A 155 5.28 -22.78 -16.41
N SER A 156 4.24 -21.95 -16.41
CA SER A 156 3.37 -21.76 -17.58
C SER A 156 2.70 -20.40 -17.51
N PHE A 157 2.51 -19.79 -18.68
CA PHE A 157 1.76 -18.56 -18.85
C PHE A 157 0.82 -18.71 -20.05
N SER A 158 -0.46 -18.45 -19.85
CA SER A 158 -1.48 -18.61 -20.90
C SER A 158 -2.52 -17.50 -20.80
N GLY A 159 -2.88 -16.90 -21.94
CA GLY A 159 -4.01 -15.97 -22.06
C GLY A 159 -5.26 -16.66 -22.58
N ASN A 160 -6.43 -16.04 -22.35
CA ASN A 160 -7.63 -16.38 -23.11
C ASN A 160 -7.52 -15.88 -24.56
N SER A 161 -8.44 -16.32 -25.42
CA SER A 161 -8.49 -15.92 -26.84
C SER A 161 -8.61 -14.42 -27.07
N LEU A 162 -9.20 -13.70 -26.12
CA LEU A 162 -9.42 -12.25 -26.17
C LEU A 162 -8.32 -11.42 -25.49
N THR A 163 -7.25 -12.07 -24.98
CA THR A 163 -6.12 -11.42 -24.29
C THR A 163 -6.50 -10.49 -23.13
N THR A 164 -7.65 -10.74 -22.50
CA THR A 164 -8.20 -9.98 -21.36
C THR A 164 -8.02 -10.67 -20.01
N LYS A 165 -7.61 -11.94 -20.01
CA LYS A 165 -7.36 -12.72 -18.80
C LYS A 165 -6.17 -13.63 -19.01
N TYR A 166 -5.24 -13.62 -18.07
CA TYR A 166 -4.04 -14.45 -18.08
C TYR A 166 -3.99 -15.33 -16.85
N THR A 167 -3.41 -16.51 -17.02
CA THR A 167 -3.13 -17.46 -15.94
C THR A 167 -1.62 -17.70 -15.92
N ALA A 168 -1.00 -17.37 -14.79
CA ALA A 168 0.41 -17.62 -14.53
C ALA A 168 0.56 -18.69 -13.45
N LYS A 169 1.29 -19.77 -13.74
CA LYS A 169 1.66 -20.79 -12.74
C LYS A 169 3.12 -20.64 -12.38
N LEU A 170 3.41 -20.48 -11.10
CA LEU A 170 4.76 -20.28 -10.58
C LEU A 170 5.36 -21.60 -10.08
N THR A 171 6.68 -21.62 -9.86
CA THR A 171 7.38 -22.83 -9.37
C THR A 171 7.00 -23.25 -7.95
N ASN A 172 6.46 -22.34 -7.14
CA ASN A 172 5.98 -22.62 -5.80
C ASN A 172 4.53 -23.16 -5.76
N ASN A 173 4.04 -23.68 -6.89
CA ASN A 173 2.68 -24.22 -7.09
C ASN A 173 1.53 -23.20 -6.94
N GLN A 174 1.83 -21.90 -6.82
CA GLN A 174 0.80 -20.86 -6.86
C GLN A 174 0.30 -20.62 -8.30
N THR A 175 -1.00 -20.36 -8.43
CA THR A 175 -1.63 -19.95 -9.68
C THR A 175 -2.24 -18.57 -9.52
N TRP A 176 -1.83 -17.64 -10.38
CA TRP A 176 -2.29 -16.26 -10.37
C TRP A 176 -3.14 -16.00 -11.60
N LEU A 177 -4.30 -15.37 -11.38
CA LEU A 177 -5.16 -14.85 -12.43
C LEU A 177 -4.94 -13.35 -12.53
N ILE A 178 -4.67 -12.89 -13.75
CA ILE A 178 -4.44 -11.49 -14.09
C ILE A 178 -5.53 -11.07 -15.05
#